data_AF-A0AAZ3QVH7-F1
#
_entry.id   AF-A0AAZ3QVH7-F1
#
_cell.length_a   1.000
_cell.length_b   1.000
_cell.length_c   1.000
_cell.angle_alpha   90.00
_cell.angle_beta   90.00
_cell.angle_gamma   90.00
#
_symmetry.space_group_name_H-M   'P 1'
#
loop_
_entity.id
_entity.type
_entity.pdbx_description
1 polymer ?
#
loop_
_entity_poly.entity_id
_entity_poly.type
_entity_poly.pdbx_seq_one_letter_code
_entity_poly.pdbx_strand_id
1 'polypeptide(L)'
;MCGSHREALRRRWCDGALLVTRTMTQHTSMLCKGYLTMKESDGVLQQMSWHPKSPNLIPIEMVWDELDRRVKEKQPPSAQHMWELLQDCWKIIPYEAG
;
A
#
# COMPACT_ATOMS: atom_id res chain seq x y z
N MET A 1 -21.27 17.15 -21.24
CA MET A 1 -20.01 17.71 -20.71
C MET A 1 -19.50 16.86 -19.53
N CYS A 2 -19.04 15.63 -19.78
CA CYS A 2 -18.59 14.69 -18.73
C CYS A 2 -17.16 14.11 -18.97
N GLY A 3 -16.40 14.71 -19.90
CA GLY A 3 -15.03 14.28 -20.23
C GLY A 3 -13.92 15.04 -19.49
N SER A 4 -14.22 16.24 -18.96
CA SER A 4 -13.19 17.16 -18.45
C SER A 4 -12.63 16.82 -17.07
N HIS A 5 -13.39 16.13 -16.21
CA HIS A 5 -12.93 15.82 -14.85
C HIS A 5 -11.94 14.64 -14.77
N ARG A 6 -12.09 13.62 -15.64
CA ARG A 6 -11.13 12.51 -15.72
C ARG A 6 -9.81 12.92 -16.38
N GLU A 7 -9.86 13.80 -17.38
CA GLU A 7 -8.65 14.32 -18.01
C GLU A 7 -7.90 15.32 -17.13
N ALA A 8 -8.61 16.12 -16.31
CA ALA A 8 -7.99 17.03 -15.35
C ALA A 8 -7.24 16.28 -14.24
N LEU A 9 -7.78 15.14 -13.79
CA LEU A 9 -7.04 14.26 -12.88
C LEU A 9 -5.79 13.74 -13.55
N ARG A 10 -5.87 13.21 -14.79
CA ARG A 10 -4.73 12.63 -15.53
C ARG A 10 -3.55 13.59 -15.80
N ARG A 11 -3.76 14.90 -15.84
CA ARG A 11 -2.71 15.88 -16.17
C ARG A 11 -1.86 16.35 -14.99
N ARG A 12 -2.14 15.90 -13.76
CA ARG A 12 -1.40 16.29 -12.55
C ARG A 12 -0.47 15.20 -11.99
N TRP A 13 -0.41 14.03 -12.62
CA TRP A 13 0.43 12.92 -12.19
C TRP A 13 1.82 13.09 -12.80
N CYS A 14 2.67 13.90 -12.15
CA CYS A 14 4.10 13.92 -12.44
C CYS A 14 4.75 12.61 -11.95
N ASP A 15 5.95 12.31 -12.45
CA ASP A 15 6.74 11.06 -12.35
C ASP A 15 7.08 10.53 -10.92
N GLY A 16 6.37 10.95 -9.87
CA GLY A 16 6.54 10.55 -8.48
C GLY A 16 5.66 9.37 -8.05
N ALA A 17 5.94 8.82 -6.87
CA ALA A 17 5.18 7.67 -6.34
C ALA A 17 3.88 8.12 -5.64
N LEU A 18 2.76 7.44 -5.91
CA LEU A 18 1.53 7.64 -5.14
C LEU A 18 1.58 6.80 -3.86
N LEU A 19 1.56 7.45 -2.70
CA LEU A 19 1.50 6.76 -1.41
C LEU A 19 0.04 6.64 -0.94
N VAL A 20 -0.44 5.40 -0.82
CA VAL A 20 -1.75 5.07 -0.27
C VAL A 20 -1.56 4.40 1.10
N THR A 21 -1.99 5.06 2.17
CA THR A 21 -1.93 4.53 3.54
C THR A 21 -3.29 4.59 4.21
N ARG A 22 -3.62 3.61 5.06
CA ARG A 22 -4.78 3.74 5.97
C ARG A 22 -4.53 4.88 6.94
N THR A 23 -5.57 5.64 7.23
CA THR A 23 -5.61 6.55 8.38
C THR A 23 -5.71 5.73 9.67
N MET A 24 -4.62 5.06 10.05
CA MET A 24 -4.46 4.44 11.38
C MET A 24 -3.78 5.44 12.31
N THR A 25 -4.21 5.50 13.57
CA THR A 25 -3.78 6.50 14.57
C THR A 25 -2.25 6.59 14.76
N GLN A 26 -1.49 5.51 14.54
CA GLN A 26 -0.02 5.50 14.65
C GLN A 26 0.71 6.15 13.46
N HIS A 27 0.11 6.19 12.26
CA HIS A 27 0.66 6.91 11.10
C HIS A 27 0.37 8.42 11.15
N THR A 28 -0.19 8.92 12.26
CA THR A 28 -0.51 10.34 12.46
C THR A 28 0.42 11.06 13.43
N SER A 29 1.51 10.41 13.86
CA SER A 29 2.56 11.05 14.67
C SER A 29 3.11 12.29 13.93
N MET A 30 3.46 13.34 14.67
CA MET A 30 3.94 14.59 14.07
C MET A 30 5.22 14.37 13.25
N LEU A 31 6.08 13.43 13.67
CA LEU A 31 7.29 13.06 12.94
C LEU A 31 6.96 12.41 11.59
N CYS A 32 6.03 11.45 11.56
CA CYS A 32 5.60 10.81 10.31
C CYS A 32 4.93 11.82 9.37
N LYS A 33 4.04 12.67 9.90
CA LYS A 33 3.39 13.74 9.14
C LYS A 33 4.40 14.72 8.55
N GLY A 34 5.34 15.20 9.36
CA GLY A 34 6.38 16.13 8.91
C GLY A 34 7.24 15.54 7.79
N TYR A 35 7.66 14.28 7.93
CA TYR A 35 8.42 13.59 6.89
C TYR A 35 7.62 13.43 5.59
N LEU A 36 6.35 13.00 5.68
CA LEU A 36 5.51 12.81 4.50
C LEU A 36 5.18 14.14 3.81
N THR A 37 4.88 15.20 4.57
CA THR A 37 4.68 16.55 4.03
C THR A 37 5.93 17.07 3.32
N MET A 38 7.13 16.83 3.89
CA MET A 38 8.39 17.19 3.24
C MET A 38 8.58 16.42 1.92
N LYS A 39 8.32 15.11 1.90
CA LYS A 39 8.42 14.31 0.67
C LYS A 39 7.41 14.71 -0.40
N GLU A 40 6.24 15.18 0.03
CA GLU A 40 5.23 15.71 -0.87
C GLU A 40 5.58 17.08 -1.43
N SER A 41 6.17 17.97 -0.62
CA SER A 41 6.70 19.26 -1.11
C SER A 41 7.88 19.08 -2.06
N ASP A 42 8.70 18.06 -1.85
CA ASP A 42 9.83 17.72 -2.73
C ASP A 42 9.37 17.03 -4.04
N GLY A 43 8.06 16.76 -4.18
CA GLY A 43 7.51 16.04 -5.34
C GLY A 43 7.89 14.57 -5.43
N VAL A 44 8.50 14.00 -4.37
CA VAL A 44 8.95 12.59 -4.32
C VAL A 44 7.76 11.64 -4.25
N LEU A 45 6.73 12.02 -3.49
CA LEU A 45 5.49 11.27 -3.40
C LEU A 45 4.30 12.21 -3.36
N GLN A 46 3.11 11.69 -3.66
CA GLN A 46 1.86 12.36 -3.35
C GLN A 46 1.07 11.52 -2.36
N GLN A 47 0.53 12.14 -1.31
CA GLN A 47 -0.30 11.44 -0.34
C GLN A 47 -1.74 11.38 -0.85
N MET A 48 -2.31 10.18 -0.91
CA MET A 48 -3.73 10.01 -1.19
C MET A 48 -4.52 10.03 0.11
N SER A 49 -5.44 10.99 0.26
CA SER A 49 -6.38 11.00 1.38
C SER A 49 -7.44 9.90 1.19
N TRP A 50 -7.18 8.72 1.76
CA TRP A 50 -8.11 7.61 1.71
C TRP A 50 -9.11 7.63 2.87
N HIS A 51 -10.37 7.25 2.60
CA HIS A 51 -11.41 7.27 3.61
C HIS A 51 -11.18 6.16 4.65
N PRO A 52 -11.20 6.45 5.96
CA PRO A 52 -10.82 5.51 7.03
C PRO A 52 -11.71 4.27 7.15
N LYS A 53 -12.91 4.28 6.54
CA LYS A 53 -13.90 3.18 6.63
C LYS A 53 -13.91 2.24 5.41
N SER A 54 -12.93 2.33 4.51
CA SER A 54 -12.87 1.50 3.30
C SER A 54 -11.64 0.60 3.27
N PRO A 55 -11.53 -0.38 4.18
CA PRO A 55 -10.43 -1.33 4.24
C PRO A 55 -10.35 -2.22 2.98
N ASN A 56 -11.51 -2.61 2.45
CA ASN A 56 -11.65 -3.49 1.27
C ASN A 56 -11.11 -2.88 -0.03
N LEU A 57 -10.65 -1.63 -0.01
CA LEU A 57 -10.21 -0.90 -1.20
C LEU A 57 -8.70 -0.62 -1.18
N ILE A 58 -7.95 -1.23 -0.27
CA ILE A 58 -6.49 -1.13 -0.29
C ILE A 58 -5.93 -2.42 -0.90
N PRO A 59 -5.24 -2.35 -2.06
CA PRO A 59 -4.72 -3.53 -2.74
C PRO A 59 -3.83 -4.43 -1.87
N ILE A 60 -3.21 -3.88 -0.83
CA ILE A 60 -2.37 -4.65 0.11
C ILE A 60 -3.15 -5.70 0.89
N GLU A 61 -4.47 -5.55 1.09
CA GLU A 61 -5.27 -6.57 1.78
C GLU A 61 -5.28 -7.88 1.00
N MET A 62 -5.39 -7.81 -0.33
CA MET A 62 -5.33 -9.02 -1.18
C MET A 62 -3.97 -9.71 -1.09
N VAL A 63 -2.90 -8.93 -0.93
CA VAL A 63 -1.54 -9.45 -0.72
C VAL A 63 -1.45 -10.15 0.64
N TRP A 64 -2.02 -9.57 1.69
CA TRP A 64 -2.08 -10.19 3.01
C TRP A 64 -2.89 -11.49 3.02
N ASP A 65 -4.05 -11.51 2.35
CA ASP A 65 -4.88 -12.72 2.23
C ASP A 65 -4.13 -13.86 1.55
N GLU A 66 -3.39 -13.57 0.47
CA GLU A 66 -2.61 -14.59 -0.25
C GLU A 66 -1.42 -15.10 0.57
N LEU A 67 -0.73 -14.21 1.29
CA LEU A 67 0.35 -14.60 2.21
C LEU A 67 -0.17 -15.49 3.34
N ASP A 68 -1.27 -15.10 3.97
CA ASP A 68 -1.90 -15.85 5.07
C ASP A 68 -2.31 -17.25 4.62
N ARG A 69 -2.94 -17.37 3.45
CA ARG A 69 -3.30 -18.66 2.84
C ARG A 69 -2.07 -19.55 2.66
N ARG A 70 -1.01 -19.05 2.03
CA ARG A 70 0.22 -19.84 1.74
C ARG A 70 0.98 -20.24 3.00
N VAL A 71 1.02 -19.38 4.02
CA VAL A 71 1.68 -19.69 5.30
C VAL A 71 0.88 -20.73 6.08
N LYS A 72 -0.45 -20.61 6.13
CA LYS A 72 -1.34 -21.57 6.80
C LYS A 72 -1.27 -22.96 6.17
N GLU A 73 -1.16 -23.04 4.85
CA GLU A 73 -0.98 -24.33 4.14
C GLU A 73 0.27 -25.09 4.57
N LYS A 74 1.35 -24.36 4.92
CA LYS A 74 2.63 -24.95 5.32
C LYS A 74 2.75 -25.24 6.82
N GLN A 75 1.83 -24.75 7.64
CA GLN A 75 1.76 -24.96 9.10
C GLN A 75 3.13 -24.80 9.81
N PRO A 76 3.71 -23.58 9.83
CA PRO A 76 5.02 -23.37 10.45
C PRO A 76 5.03 -23.77 11.94
N PRO A 77 6.04 -24.54 12.38
CA PRO A 77 6.11 -25.02 13.77
C PRO A 77 6.62 -23.96 14.76
N SER A 78 7.16 -22.84 14.27
CA SER A 78 7.64 -21.75 15.12
C SER A 78 7.53 -20.39 14.42
N ALA A 79 7.61 -19.31 15.22
CA ALA A 79 7.62 -17.95 14.70
C ALA A 79 8.79 -17.69 13.74
N GLN A 80 9.95 -18.31 13.97
CA GLN A 80 11.11 -18.21 13.09
C GLN A 80 10.83 -18.83 11.71
N HIS A 81 10.28 -20.05 11.69
CA HIS A 81 9.88 -20.69 10.45
C HIS A 81 8.76 -19.90 9.75
N MET A 82 7.82 -19.35 10.51
CA MET A 82 6.78 -18.48 9.95
C MET A 82 7.38 -17.24 9.27
N TRP A 83 8.38 -16.61 9.87
CA TRP A 83 9.07 -15.44 9.31
C TRP A 83 9.83 -15.76 8.02
N GLU A 84 10.52 -16.90 7.97
CA GLU A 84 11.22 -17.38 6.77
C GLU A 84 10.22 -17.69 5.65
N LEU A 85 9.15 -18.43 5.98
CA LEU A 85 8.09 -18.76 5.03
C LEU A 85 7.38 -17.53 4.48
N LEU A 86 7.13 -16.49 5.30
CA LEU A 86 6.53 -15.24 4.85
C LEU A 86 7.37 -14.57 3.76
N GLN A 87 8.69 -14.51 3.95
CA GLN A 87 9.62 -13.94 2.96
C GLN A 87 9.64 -14.75 1.67
N ASP A 88 9.64 -16.08 1.78
CA ASP A 88 9.61 -16.94 0.60
C ASP A 88 8.30 -16.82 -0.15
N CYS A 89 7.16 -16.79 0.56
CA CYS A 89 5.83 -16.60 -0.02
C CYS A 89 5.69 -15.23 -0.69
N TRP A 90 6.29 -14.17 -0.13
CA TRP A 90 6.30 -12.84 -0.75
C TRP A 90 6.99 -12.83 -2.11
N LYS A 91 8.15 -13.50 -2.24
CA LYS A 91 8.93 -13.53 -3.49
C LYS A 91 8.22 -14.24 -4.64
N ILE A 92 7.28 -15.13 -4.34
CA ILE A 92 6.54 -15.93 -5.32
C ILE A 92 5.14 -15.36 -5.61
N ILE A 93 4.82 -14.16 -5.14
CA ILE A 93 3.61 -13.45 -5.56
C ILE A 93 3.83 -12.99 -7.02
N PRO A 94 2.96 -13.38 -7.97
CA PRO A 94 3.18 -13.07 -9.37
C PRO A 94 3.03 -11.57 -9.64
N TYR A 95 3.91 -11.04 -10.48
CA TYR A 95 3.80 -9.70 -11.05
C TYR A 95 2.94 -9.79 -12.31
N GLU A 96 1.64 -10.00 -12.19
CA GLU A 96 0.75 -9.86 -13.34
C GLU A 96 0.50 -8.35 -13.55
N ALA A 97 1.21 -7.75 -14.50
CA ALA A 97 0.86 -6.45 -15.04
C ALA A 97 -0.27 -6.64 -16.06
N GLY A 98 -1.52 -6.48 -15.62
CA GLY A 98 -2.67 -6.37 -16.51
C GLY A 98 -2.61 -5.13 -17.39
#